data_AF-A0A226EQ65-F1
#
_entry.id   AF-A0A226EQ65-F1
#
_cell.length_a   1.000
_cell.length_b   1.000
_cell.length_c   1.000
_cell.angle_alpha   90.00
_cell.angle_beta   90.00
_cell.angle_gamma   90.00
#
_symmetry.space_group_name_H-M   'P 1'
#
loop_
_entity.id
_entity.type
_entity.pdbx_description
1 polymer ?
#
loop_
_entity_poly.entity_id
_entity_poly.type
_entity_poly.pdbx_seq_one_letter_code
_entity_poly.pdbx_strand_id
1 'polypeptide(L)'
;MNHRMISDLPPGIATVGVPVAGVGVMQTLMWPEFPNNTKEAIQQIDQMYYSLKAQKRKWTPEGVIDIVNKLIFNLLSSRDLKNTRLTTVQKLGLAEIILSHLTSCRNDVDRQELFNTYFYTSNYYNGDVPLLILSSVTSLAMAFRNEYVLQCIGFWVMNAGLDNPAVLYLAGDVTKDLVTDENPEKYDDLPKKAPLFTAAMLIAIGKSFRNTAPPKRLITQITRWIESTPAVCFIPPLSAIFEMFKWVINSEDDESRLHYALISAIERGGKGAQLQVIPPVMTLIQDLRVKREKILAAGSSASLTSFHQIDIALDRLFQVIQMLIASECLDRNEIHPIFESTEEARLPLTPFYEIMKGIHMK
;
A
#
# COMPACT_ATOMS: atom_id res chain seq x y z
N MET A 1 -8.88 -41.25 47.64
CA MET A 1 -8.35 -42.60 47.33
C MET A 1 -7.74 -42.53 45.94
N ASN A 2 -6.45 -42.67 45.65
CA ASN A 2 -5.20 -42.93 46.36
C ASN A 2 -4.13 -42.12 45.58
N HIS A 3 -3.24 -41.32 46.19
CA HIS A 3 -1.94 -41.71 46.76
C HIS A 3 -1.10 -42.59 45.80
N ARG A 4 0.21 -42.40 45.55
CA ARG A 4 1.32 -41.53 46.01
C ARG A 4 2.56 -42.14 45.26
N MET A 5 3.59 -41.41 44.79
CA MET A 5 4.93 -41.25 45.44
C MET A 5 5.99 -40.89 44.36
N ILE A 6 6.77 -39.80 44.53
CA ILE A 6 8.21 -39.72 44.95
C ILE A 6 9.15 -39.70 43.73
N SER A 7 9.70 -38.55 43.31
CA SER A 7 10.90 -37.80 43.76
C SER A 7 12.16 -38.16 42.96
N ASP A 8 12.89 -37.14 42.48
CA ASP A 8 14.34 -36.94 42.70
C ASP A 8 14.95 -35.90 41.73
N LEU A 9 15.98 -35.19 42.24
CA LEU A 9 17.01 -34.33 41.60
C LEU A 9 16.90 -32.78 41.80
N PRO A 10 18.04 -32.07 41.98
CA PRO A 10 18.50 -31.58 43.29
C PRO A 10 18.61 -30.03 43.39
N PRO A 11 18.84 -29.46 44.59
CA PRO A 11 18.98 -28.03 44.77
C PRO A 11 20.45 -27.59 44.61
N GLY A 12 20.68 -26.50 43.86
CA GLY A 12 21.92 -25.74 43.93
C GLY A 12 22.71 -25.63 42.62
N ILE A 13 22.36 -24.65 41.79
CA ILE A 13 23.36 -23.85 41.07
C ILE A 13 22.97 -22.40 41.29
N ALA A 14 23.75 -21.74 42.14
CA ALA A 14 23.74 -20.30 42.31
C ALA A 14 24.17 -19.65 40.98
N THR A 15 23.21 -19.15 40.21
CA THR A 15 23.51 -18.22 39.12
C THR A 15 23.59 -16.82 39.70
N VAL A 16 24.83 -16.37 39.82
CA VAL A 16 25.31 -14.99 40.02
C VAL A 16 24.33 -13.97 39.45
N GLY A 17 23.79 -13.14 40.34
CA GLY A 17 22.89 -12.05 40.00
C GLY A 17 23.60 -10.99 39.16
N VAL A 18 23.03 -10.71 37.98
CA VAL A 18 23.10 -9.39 37.37
C VAL A 18 21.77 -8.70 37.72
N PRO A 19 21.76 -7.61 38.50
CA PRO A 19 20.52 -6.93 38.81
C PRO A 19 20.00 -6.25 37.55
N VAL A 20 18.85 -6.72 37.05
CA VAL A 20 18.01 -5.94 36.13
C VAL A 20 17.40 -4.82 36.95
N ALA A 21 18.17 -3.75 37.14
CA ALA A 21 17.67 -2.49 37.66
C ALA A 21 16.68 -1.91 36.64
N GLY A 22 15.39 -2.14 36.86
CA GLY A 22 14.35 -1.60 35.97
C GLY A 22 12.91 -1.86 36.40
N VAL A 23 12.65 -2.84 37.27
CA VAL A 23 11.27 -3.17 37.69
C VAL A 23 10.77 -2.29 38.86
N GLY A 24 11.62 -1.40 39.39
CA GLY A 24 11.33 -0.59 40.58
C GLY A 24 10.99 0.90 40.36
N VAL A 25 10.90 1.39 39.12
CA VAL A 25 10.73 2.85 38.85
C VAL A 25 9.34 3.19 38.27
N MET A 26 8.36 2.28 38.35
CA MET A 26 7.00 2.54 37.82
C MET A 26 6.01 3.16 38.82
N GLN A 27 6.43 3.46 40.06
CA GLN A 27 5.59 4.17 41.02
C GLN A 27 6.26 5.47 41.44
N THR A 28 5.61 6.60 41.11
CA THR A 28 5.88 7.95 41.63
C THR A 28 6.92 8.81 40.90
N LEU A 29 6.95 8.76 39.57
CA LEU A 29 7.31 9.93 38.76
C LEU A 29 6.03 10.40 38.09
N MET A 30 5.57 11.61 38.40
CA MET A 30 4.49 12.23 37.63
C MET A 30 4.97 12.38 36.19
N TRP A 31 4.64 11.38 35.37
CA TRP A 31 4.94 11.41 33.95
C TRP A 31 4.30 12.68 33.37
N PRO A 32 5.06 13.54 32.69
CA PRO A 32 4.55 14.81 32.20
C PRO A 32 3.40 14.58 31.22
N GLU A 33 2.41 15.47 31.19
CA GLU A 33 1.30 15.33 30.25
C GLU A 33 1.77 15.42 28.80
N PHE A 34 0.95 14.89 27.87
CA PHE A 34 1.18 15.07 26.44
C PHE A 34 1.38 16.55 26.12
N PRO A 35 2.43 16.94 25.35
CA PRO A 35 3.27 16.08 24.50
C PRO A 35 4.63 15.65 25.11
N ASN A 36 4.94 16.07 26.33
CA ASN A 36 6.30 15.93 26.88
C ASN A 36 6.65 14.47 27.19
N ASN A 37 5.71 13.68 27.73
CA ASN A 37 5.89 12.25 27.92
C ASN A 37 6.29 11.51 26.63
N THR A 38 5.61 11.83 25.53
CA THR A 38 5.87 11.20 24.23
C THR A 38 7.27 11.56 23.74
N LYS A 39 7.68 12.82 23.87
CA LYS A 39 9.02 13.26 23.46
C LYS A 39 10.12 12.56 24.27
N GLU A 40 9.95 12.46 25.59
CA GLU A 40 10.88 11.73 26.46
C GLU A 40 10.91 10.24 26.12
N ALA A 41 9.76 9.61 25.87
CA ALA A 41 9.69 8.21 25.47
C ALA A 41 10.42 7.94 24.14
N ILE A 42 10.25 8.82 23.15
CA ILE A 42 10.98 8.74 21.87
C ILE A 42 12.49 8.85 22.10
N GLN A 43 12.95 9.81 22.92
CA GLN A 43 14.36 9.95 23.25
C GLN A 43 14.95 8.71 23.95
N GLN A 44 14.18 8.07 24.83
CA GLN A 44 14.61 6.82 25.47
C GLN A 44 14.71 5.68 24.46
N ILE A 45 13.78 5.57 23.52
CA ILE A 45 13.83 4.59 22.43
C ILE A 45 15.07 4.81 21.55
N ASP A 46 15.37 6.07 21.18
CA ASP A 46 16.59 6.41 20.44
C ASP A 46 17.84 5.95 21.19
N GLN A 47 17.94 6.28 22.48
CA GLN A 47 19.09 5.89 23.29
C GLN A 47 19.26 4.36 23.33
N MET A 48 18.17 3.61 23.47
CA MET A 48 18.19 2.15 23.42
C MET A 48 18.64 1.65 22.04
N TYR A 49 18.06 2.18 20.96
CA TYR A 49 18.39 1.81 19.58
C TYR A 49 19.87 2.04 19.26
N TYR A 50 20.36 3.26 19.48
CA TYR A 50 21.75 3.63 19.16
C TYR A 50 22.76 2.95 20.07
N SER A 51 22.42 2.69 21.34
CA SER A 51 23.27 1.91 22.25
C SER A 51 23.44 0.46 21.77
N LEU A 52 22.34 -0.20 21.37
CA LEU A 52 22.39 -1.55 20.82
C LEU A 52 23.15 -1.60 19.49
N LYS A 53 22.92 -0.62 18.62
CA LYS A 53 23.64 -0.49 17.35
C LYS A 53 25.15 -0.30 17.56
N ALA A 54 25.56 0.54 18.51
CA ALA A 54 26.97 0.72 18.87
C ALA A 54 27.61 -0.57 19.39
N GLN A 55 26.84 -1.40 20.10
CA GLN A 55 27.24 -2.74 20.55
C GLN A 55 27.15 -3.80 19.45
N LYS A 56 26.82 -3.44 18.20
CA LYS A 56 26.60 -4.34 17.07
C LYS A 56 25.55 -5.43 17.35
N ARG A 57 24.58 -5.13 18.21
CA ARG A 57 23.44 -6.01 18.51
C ARG A 57 22.28 -5.70 17.56
N LYS A 58 21.50 -6.73 17.24
CA LYS A 58 20.30 -6.59 16.42
C LYS A 58 19.22 -5.83 17.19
N TRP A 59 18.65 -4.81 16.57
CA TRP A 59 17.43 -4.15 17.05
C TRP A 59 16.21 -5.01 16.73
N THR A 60 15.28 -5.12 17.68
CA THR A 60 14.02 -5.85 17.51
C THR A 60 12.87 -4.98 18.02
N PRO A 61 12.05 -4.40 17.12
CA PRO A 61 10.87 -3.61 17.48
C PRO A 61 9.94 -4.27 18.52
N GLU A 62 9.82 -5.60 18.47
CA GLU A 62 8.98 -6.39 19.37
C GLU A 62 9.39 -6.24 20.85
N GLY A 63 10.68 -5.97 21.10
CA GLY A 63 11.21 -5.80 22.46
C GLY A 63 10.74 -4.52 23.15
N VAL A 64 10.24 -3.53 22.40
CA VAL A 64 9.81 -2.22 22.93
C VAL A 64 8.36 -1.90 22.63
N ILE A 65 7.61 -2.84 22.05
CA ILE A 65 6.21 -2.63 21.65
C ILE A 65 5.31 -2.17 22.81
N ASP A 66 5.45 -2.76 24.00
CA ASP A 66 4.64 -2.40 25.17
C ASP A 66 4.96 -0.97 25.64
N ILE A 67 6.22 -0.55 25.51
CA ILE A 67 6.67 0.82 25.80
C ILE A 67 6.04 1.79 24.80
N VAL A 68 6.10 1.47 23.50
CA VAL A 68 5.50 2.27 22.43
C VAL A 68 3.99 2.40 22.63
N ASN A 69 3.29 1.28 22.83
CA ASN A 69 1.83 1.25 23.03
C ASN A 69 1.39 2.07 24.25
N LYS A 70 2.09 1.93 25.38
CA LYS A 70 1.73 2.59 26.63
C LYS A 70 2.16 4.06 26.69
N LEU A 71 3.35 4.40 26.21
CA LEU A 71 3.97 5.72 26.44
C LEU A 71 3.88 6.64 25.23
N ILE A 72 3.83 6.10 24.01
CA ILE A 72 3.66 6.89 22.78
C ILE A 72 2.18 6.95 22.42
N PHE A 73 1.52 5.81 22.22
CA PHE A 73 0.11 5.77 21.83
C PHE A 73 -0.88 5.94 22.99
N ASN A 74 -0.38 5.97 24.24
CA ASN A 74 -1.17 6.13 25.47
C ASN A 74 -2.37 5.17 25.54
N LEU A 75 -2.15 3.93 25.13
CA LEU A 75 -3.15 2.86 25.15
C LEU A 75 -3.41 2.41 26.59
N LEU A 76 -4.68 2.17 26.92
CA LEU A 76 -5.07 1.66 28.24
C LEU A 76 -4.63 0.21 28.45
N SER A 77 -4.46 -0.55 27.36
CA SER A 77 -3.98 -1.92 27.34
C SER A 77 -3.22 -2.18 26.05
N SER A 78 -2.04 -2.80 26.11
CA SER A 78 -1.28 -3.18 24.91
C SER A 78 -2.04 -4.14 23.98
N ARG A 79 -3.09 -4.81 24.49
CA ARG A 79 -3.93 -5.73 23.72
C ARG A 79 -5.13 -5.04 23.06
N ASP A 80 -5.52 -3.88 23.55
CA ASP A 80 -6.64 -3.09 23.00
C ASP A 80 -6.10 -1.84 22.31
N LEU A 81 -5.81 -1.99 21.03
CA LEU A 81 -5.22 -0.93 20.21
C LEU A 81 -6.19 0.22 19.90
N LYS A 82 -7.47 0.09 20.27
CA LYS A 82 -8.49 1.12 20.00
C LYS A 82 -8.64 2.11 21.16
N ASN A 83 -8.31 1.67 22.37
CA ASN A 83 -8.60 2.41 23.58
C ASN A 83 -7.40 3.24 24.06
N THR A 84 -7.38 4.51 23.67
CA THR A 84 -6.34 5.49 24.03
C THR A 84 -6.91 6.63 24.86
N ARG A 85 -6.06 7.22 25.71
CA ARG A 85 -6.36 8.48 26.40
C ARG A 85 -6.16 9.72 25.52
N LEU A 86 -5.61 9.57 24.31
CA LEU A 86 -5.36 10.70 23.41
C LEU A 86 -6.66 11.20 22.75
N THR A 87 -6.90 12.50 22.85
CA THR A 87 -7.92 13.20 22.08
C THR A 87 -7.55 13.29 20.60
N THR A 88 -8.49 13.64 19.72
CA THR A 88 -8.24 13.81 18.28
C THR A 88 -7.12 14.81 17.98
N VAL A 89 -7.09 15.95 18.69
CA VAL A 89 -6.04 16.96 18.51
C VAL A 89 -4.67 16.43 18.96
N GLN A 90 -4.64 15.68 20.07
CA GLN A 90 -3.39 15.07 20.55
C GLN A 90 -2.90 13.95 19.62
N LYS A 91 -3.79 13.20 18.97
CA LYS A 91 -3.42 12.24 17.93
C LYS A 91 -2.73 12.92 16.75
N LEU A 92 -3.26 14.05 16.29
CA LEU A 92 -2.62 14.84 15.24
C LEU A 92 -1.25 15.37 15.70
N GLY A 93 -1.17 15.94 16.91
CA GLY A 93 0.11 16.39 17.47
C GLY A 93 1.13 15.26 17.65
N LEU A 94 0.68 14.03 17.96
CA LEU A 94 1.54 12.86 18.02
C LEU A 94 2.10 12.51 16.63
N ALA A 95 1.25 12.57 15.59
CA ALA A 95 1.70 12.37 14.21
C ALA A 95 2.77 13.39 13.81
N GLU A 96 2.62 14.66 14.18
CA GLU A 96 3.63 15.70 13.95
C GLU A 96 4.95 15.41 14.69
N ILE A 97 4.89 14.97 15.95
CA ILE A 97 6.08 14.62 16.73
C ILE A 97 6.83 13.45 16.07
N ILE A 98 6.11 12.39 15.70
CA ILE A 98 6.69 11.21 15.02
C ILE A 98 7.29 11.63 13.67
N LEU A 99 6.57 12.40 12.86
CA LEU A 99 7.05 12.88 11.56
C LEU A 99 8.32 13.72 11.73
N SER A 100 8.33 14.68 12.65
CA SER A 100 9.49 15.54 12.93
C SER A 100 10.70 14.72 13.38
N HIS A 101 10.49 13.76 14.27
CA HIS A 101 11.53 12.87 14.74
C HIS A 101 12.14 12.03 13.61
N LEU A 102 11.31 11.34 12.81
CA LEU A 102 11.78 10.54 11.67
C LEU A 102 12.49 11.39 10.60
N THR A 103 12.05 12.63 10.41
CA THR A 103 12.70 13.58 9.49
C THR A 103 14.09 13.96 9.97
N SER A 104 14.30 14.08 11.29
CA SER A 104 15.60 14.42 11.87
C SER A 104 16.63 13.29 11.75
N CYS A 105 16.18 12.05 11.51
CA CYS A 105 17.05 10.89 11.33
C CYS A 105 17.84 11.00 10.01
N ARG A 106 19.16 11.06 10.10
CA ARG A 106 20.05 11.24 8.93
C ARG A 106 20.28 9.99 8.11
N ASN A 107 20.20 8.82 8.74
CA ASN A 107 20.46 7.53 8.09
C ASN A 107 19.12 6.87 7.72
N ASP A 108 18.98 6.47 6.46
CA ASP A 108 17.73 5.89 5.94
C ASP A 108 17.39 4.53 6.56
N VAL A 109 18.40 3.70 6.85
CA VAL A 109 18.22 2.41 7.53
C VAL A 109 17.72 2.65 8.95
N ASP A 110 18.32 3.59 9.66
CA ASP A 110 17.93 3.92 11.04
C ASP A 110 16.52 4.49 11.09
N ARG A 111 16.18 5.35 10.12
CA ARG A 111 14.83 5.90 9.96
C ARG A 111 13.81 4.79 9.72
N GLN A 112 14.12 3.81 8.86
CA GLN A 112 13.23 2.68 8.60
C GLN A 112 13.03 1.81 9.85
N GLU A 113 14.09 1.53 10.61
CA GLU A 113 14.02 0.75 11.85
C GLU A 113 13.20 1.46 12.93
N LEU A 114 13.37 2.77 13.09
CA LEU A 114 12.58 3.58 14.01
C LEU A 114 11.12 3.69 13.54
N PHE A 115 10.88 3.85 12.24
CA PHE A 115 9.53 3.80 11.67
C PHE A 115 8.83 2.46 11.99
N ASN A 116 9.53 1.35 11.76
CA ASN A 116 9.05 0.00 12.10
C ASN A 116 8.92 -0.21 13.61
N THR A 117 9.57 0.60 14.44
CA THR A 117 9.37 0.57 15.89
C THR A 117 8.02 1.16 16.28
N TYR A 118 7.60 2.25 15.65
CA TYR A 118 6.30 2.87 15.91
C TYR A 118 5.14 2.11 15.26
N PHE A 119 5.35 1.57 14.06
CA PHE A 119 4.33 0.88 13.28
C PHE A 119 4.72 -0.58 13.01
N TYR A 120 5.01 -1.31 14.10
CA TYR A 120 5.67 -2.63 14.04
C TYR A 120 4.89 -3.72 13.31
N THR A 121 3.56 -3.65 13.31
CA THR A 121 2.72 -4.66 12.68
C THR A 121 1.94 -4.07 11.53
N SER A 122 1.64 -4.89 10.55
CA SER A 122 0.70 -4.60 9.48
C SER A 122 -0.70 -5.12 9.77
N ASN A 123 -0.91 -5.86 10.86
CA ASN A 123 -2.20 -6.47 11.22
C ASN A 123 -3.13 -5.51 11.97
N TYR A 124 -3.05 -4.22 11.65
CA TYR A 124 -3.97 -3.24 12.22
C TYR A 124 -5.35 -3.33 11.56
N TYR A 125 -6.37 -3.00 12.34
CA TYR A 125 -7.74 -2.90 11.89
C TYR A 125 -8.23 -1.45 11.97
N ASN A 126 -9.32 -1.17 11.25
CA ASN A 126 -9.96 0.14 11.32
C ASN A 126 -10.33 0.48 12.79
N GLY A 127 -9.97 1.69 13.21
CA GLY A 127 -10.13 2.21 14.57
C GLY A 127 -8.92 1.98 15.47
N ASP A 128 -7.93 1.19 15.06
CA ASP A 128 -6.70 1.01 15.84
C ASP A 128 -5.90 2.31 15.82
N VAL A 129 -5.50 2.77 17.01
CA VAL A 129 -4.84 4.07 17.21
C VAL A 129 -3.53 4.17 16.43
N PRO A 130 -2.63 3.17 16.40
CA PRO A 130 -1.43 3.24 15.58
C PRO A 130 -1.73 3.47 14.09
N LEU A 131 -2.78 2.85 13.55
CA LEU A 131 -3.18 3.02 12.15
C LEU A 131 -3.74 4.41 11.88
N LEU A 132 -4.54 4.96 12.79
CA LEU A 132 -5.04 6.35 12.68
C LEU A 132 -3.88 7.37 12.71
N ILE A 133 -2.88 7.12 13.56
CA ILE A 133 -1.67 7.95 13.63
C ILE A 133 -0.84 7.79 12.37
N LEU A 134 -0.66 6.56 11.85
CA LEU A 134 0.05 6.31 10.60
C LEU A 134 -0.60 7.04 9.41
N SER A 135 -1.93 7.02 9.35
CA SER A 135 -2.69 7.79 8.36
C SER A 135 -2.39 9.28 8.47
N SER A 136 -2.47 9.84 9.68
CA SER A 136 -2.14 11.26 9.92
C SER A 136 -0.68 11.60 9.57
N VAL A 137 0.28 10.71 9.91
CA VAL A 137 1.69 10.85 9.51
C VAL A 137 1.83 10.85 7.99
N THR A 138 1.07 10.00 7.29
CA THR A 138 1.10 9.90 5.83
C THR A 138 0.56 11.18 5.18
N SER A 139 -0.60 11.66 5.62
CA SER A 139 -1.19 12.92 5.15
C SER A 139 -0.24 14.11 5.37
N LEU A 140 0.36 14.22 6.57
CA LEU A 140 1.34 15.27 6.87
C LEU A 140 2.61 15.13 6.01
N ALA A 141 3.14 13.91 5.84
CA ALA A 141 4.31 13.66 5.01
C ALA A 141 4.05 14.03 3.53
N MET A 142 2.86 13.74 3.02
CA MET A 142 2.44 14.17 1.68
C MET A 142 2.32 15.69 1.59
N ALA A 143 1.63 16.32 2.54
CA ALA A 143 1.42 17.77 2.57
C ALA A 143 2.75 18.55 2.66
N PHE A 144 3.71 18.07 3.46
CA PHE A 144 5.03 18.67 3.60
C PHE A 144 6.08 18.13 2.62
N ARG A 145 5.68 17.24 1.69
CA ARG A 145 6.57 16.65 0.67
C ARG A 145 7.81 15.97 1.27
N ASN A 146 7.62 15.28 2.39
CA ASN A 146 8.68 14.61 3.13
C ASN A 146 9.01 13.25 2.50
N GLU A 147 9.87 13.27 1.49
CA GLU A 147 10.26 12.08 0.73
C GLU A 147 10.83 10.95 1.59
N TYR A 148 11.61 11.28 2.62
CA TYR A 148 12.24 10.32 3.51
C TYR A 148 11.24 9.48 4.29
N VAL A 149 10.20 10.10 4.84
CA VAL A 149 9.16 9.39 5.61
C VAL A 149 8.17 8.70 4.68
N LEU A 150 7.86 9.29 3.52
CA LEU A 150 7.05 8.63 2.48
C LEU A 150 7.71 7.34 2.01
N GLN A 151 9.04 7.33 1.83
CA GLN A 151 9.77 6.12 1.48
C GLN A 151 9.61 5.03 2.55
N CYS A 152 9.66 5.39 3.84
CA CYS A 152 9.42 4.44 4.93
C CYS A 152 8.00 3.86 4.91
N ILE A 153 7.01 4.69 4.63
CA ILE A 153 5.62 4.26 4.47
C ILE A 153 5.49 3.33 3.25
N GLY A 154 6.15 3.64 2.14
CA GLY A 154 6.19 2.79 0.95
C GLY A 154 6.71 1.38 1.25
N PHE A 155 7.83 1.28 1.97
CA PHE A 155 8.36 -0.01 2.43
C PHE A 155 7.40 -0.74 3.37
N TRP A 156 6.78 -0.03 4.31
CA TRP A 156 5.80 -0.62 5.23
C TRP A 156 4.59 -1.20 4.49
N VAL A 157 4.05 -0.45 3.53
CA VAL A 157 2.92 -0.89 2.70
C VAL A 157 3.27 -2.14 1.89
N MET A 158 4.47 -2.18 1.31
CA MET A 158 4.92 -3.35 0.57
C MET A 158 5.07 -4.58 1.46
N ASN A 159 5.69 -4.41 2.63
CA ASN A 159 5.89 -5.49 3.60
C ASN A 159 4.56 -5.99 4.19
N ALA A 160 3.60 -5.09 4.39
CA ALA A 160 2.26 -5.41 4.88
C ALA A 160 1.45 -6.26 3.89
N GLY A 161 1.71 -6.10 2.59
CA GLY A 161 0.92 -6.67 1.50
C GLY A 161 -0.17 -5.72 1.03
N LEU A 162 -0.34 -5.62 -0.29
CA LEU A 162 -1.20 -4.61 -0.93
C LEU A 162 -2.70 -4.91 -0.83
N ASP A 163 -3.07 -6.11 -0.35
CA ASP A 163 -4.47 -6.49 -0.03
C ASP A 163 -4.76 -6.38 1.48
N ASN A 164 -3.78 -5.96 2.28
CA ASN A 164 -3.94 -5.87 3.73
C ASN A 164 -5.00 -4.80 4.09
N PRO A 165 -5.95 -5.09 5.00
CA PRO A 165 -6.97 -4.12 5.42
C PRO A 165 -6.41 -2.78 5.92
N ALA A 166 -5.28 -2.76 6.61
CA ALA A 166 -4.61 -1.54 7.08
C ALA A 166 -4.07 -0.70 5.91
N VAL A 167 -3.52 -1.37 4.89
CA VAL A 167 -3.04 -0.71 3.66
C VAL A 167 -4.21 -0.13 2.86
N LEU A 168 -5.31 -0.87 2.71
CA LEU A 168 -6.50 -0.39 2.02
C LEU A 168 -7.16 0.78 2.75
N TYR A 169 -7.15 0.76 4.09
CA TYR A 169 -7.56 1.89 4.92
C TYR A 169 -6.70 3.13 4.64
N LEU A 170 -5.37 2.97 4.65
CA LEU A 170 -4.44 4.05 4.36
C LEU A 170 -4.62 4.62 2.96
N ALA A 171 -4.85 3.76 1.96
CA ALA A 171 -5.15 4.17 0.59
C ALA A 171 -6.46 4.97 0.49
N GLY A 172 -7.46 4.63 1.31
CA GLY A 172 -8.71 5.40 1.43
C GLY A 172 -8.48 6.81 1.96
N ASP A 173 -7.67 6.95 3.02
CA ASP A 173 -7.34 8.26 3.59
C ASP A 173 -6.47 9.10 2.63
N VAL A 174 -5.47 8.50 1.98
CA VAL A 174 -4.70 9.16 0.91
C VAL A 174 -5.61 9.61 -0.24
N THR A 175 -6.57 8.78 -0.65
CA THR A 175 -7.55 9.15 -1.67
C THR A 175 -8.37 10.36 -1.25
N LYS A 176 -8.80 10.41 0.01
CA LYS A 176 -9.54 11.55 0.55
C LYS A 176 -8.71 12.82 0.45
N ASP A 177 -7.44 12.78 0.81
CA ASP A 177 -6.55 13.94 0.69
C ASP A 177 -6.43 14.40 -0.77
N LEU A 178 -6.18 13.48 -1.70
CA LEU A 178 -6.03 13.82 -3.13
C LEU A 178 -7.32 14.39 -3.77
N VAL A 179 -8.50 14.02 -3.27
CA VAL A 179 -9.79 14.44 -3.84
C VAL A 179 -10.32 15.73 -3.20
N THR A 180 -10.10 15.89 -1.88
CA THR A 180 -10.69 16.98 -1.09
C THR A 180 -9.80 18.22 -1.01
N ASP A 181 -8.50 18.10 -1.31
CA ASP A 181 -7.60 19.26 -1.32
C ASP A 181 -8.03 20.30 -2.36
N GLU A 182 -7.98 21.57 -1.96
CA GLU A 182 -8.21 22.69 -2.88
C GLU A 182 -7.03 22.91 -3.83
N ASN A 183 -5.83 22.47 -3.44
CA ASN A 183 -4.61 22.62 -4.24
C ASN A 183 -3.98 21.25 -4.56
N PRO A 184 -4.55 20.46 -5.48
CA PRO A 184 -4.05 19.13 -5.81
C PRO A 184 -2.68 19.13 -6.50
N GLU A 185 -2.30 20.23 -7.17
CA GLU A 185 -1.01 20.39 -7.85
C GLU A 185 0.17 20.25 -6.91
N LYS A 186 -0.04 20.49 -5.61
CA LYS A 186 1.02 20.32 -4.62
C LYS A 186 1.54 18.88 -4.55
N TYR A 187 0.75 17.91 -5.00
CA TYR A 187 1.10 16.48 -5.04
C TYR A 187 1.68 16.04 -6.40
N ASP A 188 1.82 16.91 -7.40
CA ASP A 188 2.25 16.51 -8.76
C ASP A 188 3.65 15.89 -8.80
N ASP A 189 4.56 16.36 -7.94
CA ASP A 189 5.93 15.84 -7.86
C ASP A 189 6.08 14.57 -7.00
N LEU A 190 5.01 14.10 -6.37
CA LEU A 190 5.04 12.94 -5.48
C LEU A 190 5.63 11.68 -6.14
N PRO A 191 5.29 11.32 -7.40
CA PRO A 191 5.88 10.16 -8.07
C PRO A 191 7.39 10.27 -8.27
N LYS A 192 7.92 11.50 -8.41
CA LYS A 192 9.36 11.74 -8.58
C LYS A 192 10.10 11.67 -7.25
N LYS A 193 9.48 12.21 -6.19
CA LYS A 193 10.10 12.30 -4.86
C LYS A 193 10.03 11.01 -4.06
N ALA A 194 8.90 10.31 -4.12
CA ALA A 194 8.65 9.09 -3.37
C ALA A 194 8.10 7.98 -4.28
N PRO A 195 8.86 7.55 -5.30
CA PRO A 195 8.38 6.65 -6.35
C PRO A 195 7.83 5.33 -5.78
N LEU A 196 8.50 4.75 -4.77
CA LEU A 196 8.05 3.50 -4.15
C LEU A 196 6.70 3.66 -3.45
N PHE A 197 6.55 4.72 -2.67
CA PHE A 197 5.29 5.06 -2.00
C PHE A 197 4.18 5.25 -3.02
N THR A 198 4.43 6.04 -4.07
CA THR A 198 3.44 6.31 -5.11
C THR A 198 3.03 5.02 -5.83
N ALA A 199 3.97 4.16 -6.22
CA ALA A 199 3.64 2.90 -6.89
C ALA A 199 2.80 1.97 -5.99
N ALA A 200 3.19 1.84 -4.71
CA ALA A 200 2.45 1.05 -3.74
C ALA A 200 1.04 1.61 -3.50
N MET A 201 0.90 2.93 -3.38
CA MET A 201 -0.39 3.59 -3.23
C MET A 201 -1.27 3.49 -4.46
N LEU A 202 -0.73 3.60 -5.68
CA LEU A 202 -1.51 3.39 -6.89
C LEU A 202 -2.16 2.01 -6.92
N ILE A 203 -1.41 0.97 -6.53
CA ILE A 203 -1.97 -0.39 -6.44
C ILE A 203 -3.03 -0.48 -5.34
N ALA A 204 -2.71 0.01 -4.13
CA ALA A 204 -3.64 -0.08 -3.00
C ALA A 204 -4.95 0.70 -3.27
N ILE A 205 -4.85 1.91 -3.83
CA ILE A 205 -5.98 2.72 -4.27
C ILE A 205 -6.77 1.97 -5.36
N GLY A 206 -6.09 1.46 -6.39
CA GLY A 206 -6.74 0.65 -7.44
C GLY A 206 -7.57 -0.51 -6.86
N LYS A 207 -7.01 -1.20 -5.85
CA LYS A 207 -7.69 -2.28 -5.13
C LYS A 207 -8.87 -1.81 -4.28
N SER A 208 -8.80 -0.63 -3.68
CA SER A 208 -9.91 -0.03 -2.91
C SER A 208 -11.13 0.30 -3.80
N PHE A 209 -10.93 0.48 -5.11
CA PHE A 209 -11.98 0.76 -6.09
C PHE A 209 -12.34 -0.44 -6.98
N ARG A 210 -12.14 -1.69 -6.53
CA ARG A 210 -12.45 -2.89 -7.35
C ARG A 210 -13.90 -2.95 -7.84
N ASN A 211 -14.84 -2.49 -7.03
CA ASN A 211 -16.28 -2.62 -7.30
C ASN A 211 -16.99 -1.27 -7.47
N THR A 212 -16.24 -0.17 -7.46
CA THR A 212 -16.78 1.19 -7.44
C THR A 212 -15.97 2.10 -8.36
N ALA A 213 -16.65 3.01 -9.05
CA ALA A 213 -15.97 3.99 -9.89
C ALA A 213 -15.16 4.97 -9.01
N PRO A 214 -13.88 5.22 -9.33
CA PRO A 214 -13.09 6.21 -8.63
C PRO A 214 -13.58 7.64 -8.93
N PRO A 215 -13.44 8.60 -8.00
CA PRO A 215 -13.80 10.00 -8.25
C PRO A 215 -12.99 10.62 -9.41
N LYS A 216 -13.63 11.43 -10.27
CA LYS A 216 -12.98 12.08 -11.42
C LYS A 216 -11.72 12.89 -11.06
N ARG A 217 -11.72 13.54 -9.89
CA ARG A 217 -10.54 14.26 -9.38
C ARG A 217 -9.36 13.34 -9.13
N LEU A 218 -9.61 12.17 -8.54
CA LEU A 218 -8.58 11.15 -8.31
C LEU A 218 -8.00 10.64 -9.62
N ILE A 219 -8.86 10.31 -10.59
CA ILE A 219 -8.43 9.87 -11.92
C ILE A 219 -7.55 10.93 -12.58
N THR A 220 -7.97 12.19 -12.53
CA THR A 220 -7.20 13.31 -13.08
C THR A 220 -5.82 13.43 -12.44
N GLN A 221 -5.73 13.33 -11.12
CA GLN A 221 -4.46 13.43 -10.40
C GLN A 221 -3.52 12.27 -10.72
N ILE A 222 -4.04 11.04 -10.71
CA ILE A 222 -3.26 9.83 -11.06
C ILE A 222 -2.82 9.88 -12.53
N THR A 223 -3.67 10.36 -13.43
CA THR A 223 -3.31 10.54 -14.84
C THR A 223 -2.11 11.48 -14.98
N ARG A 224 -2.08 12.62 -14.25
CA ARG A 224 -0.92 13.54 -14.23
C ARG A 224 0.34 12.86 -13.69
N TRP A 225 0.21 12.04 -12.65
CA TRP A 225 1.34 11.29 -12.10
C TRP A 225 1.95 10.33 -13.12
N ILE A 226 1.12 9.59 -13.84
CA ILE A 226 1.56 8.62 -14.85
C ILE A 226 2.14 9.33 -16.08
N GLU A 227 1.51 10.42 -16.53
CA GLU A 227 2.01 11.24 -17.64
C GLU A 227 3.41 11.79 -17.36
N SER A 228 3.61 12.30 -16.14
CA SER A 228 4.87 12.95 -15.71
C SER A 228 5.97 11.96 -15.33
N THR A 229 5.61 10.81 -14.75
CA THR A 229 6.56 9.81 -14.25
C THR A 229 6.12 8.38 -14.60
N PRO A 230 6.18 7.97 -15.88
CA PRO A 230 5.78 6.63 -16.34
C PRO A 230 6.36 5.45 -15.56
N ALA A 231 7.60 5.58 -15.12
CA ALA A 231 8.33 4.51 -14.42
C ALA A 231 7.64 4.07 -13.11
N VAL A 232 6.80 4.92 -12.51
CA VAL A 232 6.05 4.57 -11.29
C VAL A 232 5.10 3.39 -11.48
N CYS A 233 4.68 3.11 -12.72
CA CYS A 233 3.85 1.97 -13.05
C CYS A 233 4.60 0.63 -13.03
N PHE A 234 5.94 0.63 -12.99
CA PHE A 234 6.79 -0.54 -13.26
C PHE A 234 7.85 -0.80 -12.19
N ILE A 235 7.69 -0.27 -10.96
CA ILE A 235 8.69 -0.42 -9.89
C ILE A 235 8.66 -1.85 -9.33
N PRO A 236 9.69 -2.70 -9.53
CA PRO A 236 9.63 -4.09 -9.06
C PRO A 236 9.51 -4.22 -7.54
N PRO A 237 8.79 -5.24 -7.02
CA PRO A 237 7.97 -6.22 -7.72
C PRO A 237 6.56 -5.70 -8.06
N LEU A 238 6.33 -4.39 -7.94
CA LEU A 238 5.05 -3.73 -8.14
C LEU A 238 4.79 -3.45 -9.62
N SER A 239 3.53 -3.60 -10.02
CA SER A 239 3.07 -3.15 -11.33
C SER A 239 1.69 -2.51 -11.17
N ALA A 240 1.68 -1.18 -11.04
CA ALA A 240 0.44 -0.43 -10.87
C ALA A 240 -0.38 -0.36 -12.16
N ILE A 241 0.25 -0.65 -13.31
CA ILE A 241 -0.34 -0.53 -14.65
C ILE A 241 -1.68 -1.27 -14.76
N PHE A 242 -1.77 -2.50 -14.24
CA PHE A 242 -2.96 -3.34 -14.39
C PHE A 242 -4.11 -2.91 -13.48
N GLU A 243 -3.82 -2.43 -12.27
CA GLU A 243 -4.87 -1.90 -11.40
C GLU A 243 -5.44 -0.61 -11.98
N MET A 244 -4.62 0.24 -12.60
CA MET A 244 -5.11 1.45 -13.27
C MET A 244 -5.89 1.12 -14.55
N PHE A 245 -5.49 0.08 -15.31
CA PHE A 245 -6.25 -0.36 -16.48
C PHE A 245 -7.63 -0.90 -16.14
N LYS A 246 -7.83 -1.52 -14.96
CA LYS A 246 -9.18 -1.91 -14.51
C LYS A 246 -10.13 -0.73 -14.52
N TRP A 247 -9.67 0.48 -14.15
CA TRP A 247 -10.51 1.67 -14.16
C TRP A 247 -10.90 2.07 -15.58
N VAL A 248 -9.94 2.04 -16.52
CA VAL A 248 -10.18 2.36 -17.94
C VAL A 248 -11.17 1.40 -18.60
N ILE A 249 -11.12 0.12 -18.23
CA ILE A 249 -11.97 -0.95 -18.77
C ILE A 249 -13.36 -0.94 -18.13
N ASN A 250 -13.44 -0.64 -16.83
CA ASN A 250 -14.71 -0.69 -16.10
C ASN A 250 -15.48 0.63 -16.11
N SER A 251 -14.85 1.77 -16.41
CA SER A 251 -15.51 3.07 -16.43
C SER A 251 -16.64 3.14 -17.45
N GLU A 252 -17.73 3.81 -17.06
CA GLU A 252 -18.82 4.19 -17.97
C GLU A 252 -18.55 5.54 -18.65
N ASP A 253 -17.64 6.34 -18.08
CA ASP A 253 -17.19 7.62 -18.58
C ASP A 253 -16.04 7.46 -19.60
N ASP A 254 -15.80 8.50 -20.39
CA ASP A 254 -14.67 8.52 -21.32
C ASP A 254 -13.32 8.74 -20.59
N GLU A 255 -12.68 7.63 -20.23
CA GLU A 255 -11.33 7.63 -19.64
C GLU A 255 -10.19 7.56 -20.68
N SER A 256 -10.40 8.12 -21.88
CA SER A 256 -9.41 8.08 -22.96
C SER A 256 -8.07 8.72 -22.59
N ARG A 257 -8.05 9.76 -21.74
CA ARG A 257 -6.80 10.38 -21.29
C ARG A 257 -5.99 9.45 -20.40
N LEU A 258 -6.62 8.79 -19.42
CA LEU A 258 -5.94 7.80 -18.59
C LEU A 258 -5.46 6.62 -19.45
N HIS A 259 -6.30 6.12 -20.36
CA HIS A 259 -5.90 5.06 -21.30
C HIS A 259 -4.63 5.44 -22.08
N TYR A 260 -4.62 6.62 -22.69
CA TYR A 260 -3.46 7.12 -23.43
C TYR A 260 -2.22 7.28 -22.52
N ALA A 261 -2.39 7.80 -21.31
CA ALA A 261 -1.30 7.94 -20.36
C ALA A 261 -0.68 6.58 -20.00
N LEU A 262 -1.50 5.54 -19.81
CA LEU A 262 -1.03 4.19 -19.51
C LEU A 262 -0.32 3.55 -20.71
N ILE A 263 -0.87 3.67 -21.92
CA ILE A 263 -0.21 3.19 -23.16
C ILE A 263 1.15 3.88 -23.35
N SER A 264 1.18 5.20 -23.21
CA SER A 264 2.42 5.98 -23.27
C SER A 264 3.39 5.61 -22.14
N ALA A 265 2.88 5.17 -20.99
CA ALA A 265 3.72 4.71 -19.90
C ALA A 265 4.39 3.37 -20.22
N ILE A 266 3.68 2.43 -20.84
CA ILE A 266 4.26 1.15 -21.29
C ILE A 266 5.38 1.42 -22.31
N GLU A 267 5.13 2.28 -23.29
CA GLU A 267 6.11 2.62 -24.32
C GLU A 267 7.39 3.25 -23.73
N ARG A 268 7.24 4.19 -22.79
CA ARG A 268 8.34 4.97 -22.22
C ARG A 268 9.05 4.29 -21.05
N GLY A 269 8.33 3.52 -20.24
CA GLY A 269 8.80 2.98 -18.96
C GLY A 269 8.74 1.46 -18.83
N GLY A 270 8.09 0.77 -19.77
CA GLY A 270 7.92 -0.68 -19.75
C GLY A 270 9.08 -1.46 -20.36
N LYS A 271 9.90 -0.86 -21.24
CA LYS A 271 10.99 -1.57 -21.92
C LYS A 271 11.96 -2.21 -20.93
N GLY A 272 12.06 -3.55 -20.97
CA GLY A 272 12.91 -4.34 -20.09
C GLY A 272 12.34 -4.56 -18.67
N ALA A 273 11.12 -4.11 -18.39
CA ALA A 273 10.44 -4.43 -17.13
C ALA A 273 10.00 -5.90 -17.13
N GLN A 274 10.47 -6.67 -16.13
CA GLN A 274 10.02 -8.05 -15.92
C GLN A 274 8.65 -8.03 -15.23
N LEU A 275 7.59 -8.08 -16.03
CA LEU A 275 6.21 -8.05 -15.53
C LEU A 275 5.58 -9.44 -15.60
N GLN A 276 4.86 -9.84 -14.54
CA GLN A 276 3.92 -10.95 -14.62
C GLN A 276 2.65 -10.46 -15.31
N VAL A 277 2.64 -10.47 -16.65
CA VAL A 277 1.56 -9.89 -17.46
C VAL A 277 0.35 -10.81 -17.57
N ILE A 278 0.56 -12.12 -17.71
CA ILE A 278 -0.51 -13.08 -18.03
C ILE A 278 -1.61 -13.11 -16.95
N PRO A 279 -1.32 -13.29 -15.64
CA PRO A 279 -2.39 -13.41 -14.65
C PRO A 279 -3.28 -12.15 -14.55
N PRO A 280 -2.73 -10.92 -14.53
CA PRO A 280 -3.55 -9.70 -14.57
C PRO A 280 -4.39 -9.54 -15.84
N VAL A 281 -3.83 -9.83 -17.02
CA VAL A 281 -4.57 -9.75 -18.30
C VAL A 281 -5.73 -10.76 -18.30
N MET A 282 -5.51 -11.98 -17.85
CA MET A 282 -6.56 -13.00 -17.73
C MET A 282 -7.68 -12.58 -16.77
N THR A 283 -7.32 -11.89 -15.68
CA THR A 283 -8.31 -11.33 -14.74
C THR A 283 -9.17 -10.27 -15.44
N LEU A 284 -8.58 -9.36 -16.20
CA LEU A 284 -9.30 -8.34 -16.96
C LEU A 284 -10.25 -8.95 -18.01
N ILE A 285 -9.80 -9.99 -18.70
CA ILE A 285 -10.63 -10.74 -19.65
C ILE A 285 -11.83 -11.36 -18.94
N GLN A 286 -11.62 -11.96 -17.76
CA GLN A 286 -12.69 -12.55 -16.98
C GLN A 286 -13.69 -11.50 -16.47
N ASP A 287 -13.21 -10.33 -16.02
CA ASP A 287 -14.07 -9.22 -15.58
C ASP A 287 -14.98 -8.74 -16.73
N LEU A 288 -14.42 -8.60 -17.95
CA LEU A 288 -15.16 -8.23 -19.15
C LEU A 288 -16.21 -9.29 -19.54
N ARG A 289 -15.91 -10.59 -19.38
CA ARG A 289 -16.88 -11.67 -19.60
C ARG A 289 -18.05 -11.55 -18.66
N VAL A 290 -17.77 -11.43 -17.36
CA VAL A 290 -18.82 -11.30 -16.34
C VAL A 290 -19.67 -10.06 -16.59
N LYS A 291 -19.05 -8.93 -16.99
CA LYS A 291 -19.77 -7.71 -17.36
C LYS A 291 -20.68 -7.93 -18.58
N ARG A 292 -20.20 -8.61 -19.62
CA ARG A 292 -21.00 -8.98 -20.80
C ARG A 292 -22.16 -9.89 -20.46
N GLU A 293 -21.93 -10.93 -19.67
CA GLU A 293 -22.98 -11.88 -19.28
C GLU A 293 -24.10 -11.19 -18.48
N LYS A 294 -23.75 -10.27 -17.57
CA LYS A 294 -24.74 -9.45 -16.85
C LYS A 294 -25.59 -8.60 -17.80
N ILE A 295 -24.96 -7.99 -18.81
CA ILE A 295 -25.66 -7.18 -19.82
C ILE A 295 -26.57 -8.06 -20.69
N LEU A 296 -26.12 -9.24 -21.11
CA LEU A 296 -26.95 -10.19 -21.86
C LEU A 296 -28.12 -10.71 -21.02
N ALA A 297 -27.89 -11.00 -19.74
CA ALA A 297 -28.93 -11.46 -18.82
C ALA A 297 -29.99 -10.39 -18.53
N ALA A 298 -29.63 -9.10 -18.62
CA ALA A 298 -30.57 -7.98 -18.52
C ALA A 298 -31.51 -7.87 -19.75
N GLY A 299 -31.26 -8.63 -20.82
CA GLY A 299 -32.15 -8.75 -21.98
C GLY A 299 -32.55 -7.40 -22.58
N SER A 300 -33.84 -7.20 -22.84
CA SER A 300 -34.40 -5.98 -23.45
C SER A 300 -34.23 -4.70 -22.62
N SER A 301 -33.74 -4.79 -21.38
CA SER A 301 -33.44 -3.64 -20.52
C SER A 301 -31.99 -3.16 -20.62
N ALA A 302 -31.11 -3.93 -21.27
CA ALA A 302 -29.75 -3.52 -21.54
C ALA A 302 -29.72 -2.39 -22.58
N SER A 303 -29.12 -1.25 -22.24
CA SER A 303 -28.97 -0.15 -23.18
C SER A 303 -27.98 -0.52 -24.29
N LEU A 304 -28.23 -0.04 -25.51
CA LEU A 304 -27.27 -0.17 -26.63
C LEU A 304 -25.89 0.40 -26.27
N THR A 305 -25.89 1.44 -25.42
CA THR A 305 -24.70 2.08 -24.84
C THR A 305 -23.85 1.09 -24.01
N SER A 306 -24.48 0.18 -23.27
CA SER A 306 -23.78 -0.80 -22.44
C SER A 306 -23.01 -1.84 -23.26
N PHE A 307 -23.55 -2.25 -24.43
CA PHE A 307 -22.82 -3.11 -25.35
C PHE A 307 -21.65 -2.36 -26.01
N HIS A 308 -21.87 -1.12 -26.44
CA HIS A 308 -20.82 -0.29 -27.02
C HIS A 308 -19.65 -0.06 -26.03
N GLN A 309 -19.94 0.12 -24.74
CA GLN A 309 -18.91 0.24 -23.70
C GLN A 309 -18.05 -1.03 -23.57
N ILE A 310 -18.61 -2.23 -23.77
CA ILE A 310 -17.82 -3.47 -23.76
C ILE A 310 -16.87 -3.50 -24.95
N ASP A 311 -17.34 -3.12 -26.14
CA ASP A 311 -16.50 -3.10 -27.34
C ASP A 311 -15.33 -2.13 -27.18
N ILE A 312 -15.58 -0.93 -26.66
CA ILE A 312 -14.52 0.04 -26.31
C ILE A 312 -13.54 -0.57 -25.31
N ALA A 313 -14.02 -1.23 -24.27
CA ALA A 313 -13.17 -1.80 -23.24
C ALA A 313 -12.29 -2.95 -23.77
N LEU A 314 -12.81 -3.74 -24.70
CA LEU A 314 -12.05 -4.79 -25.39
C LEU A 314 -10.99 -4.19 -26.31
N ASP A 315 -11.35 -3.19 -27.12
CA ASP A 315 -10.39 -2.51 -27.99
C ASP A 315 -9.26 -1.89 -27.17
N ARG A 316 -9.58 -1.24 -26.04
CA ARG A 316 -8.58 -0.73 -25.09
C ARG A 316 -7.71 -1.84 -24.54
N LEU A 317 -8.27 -2.97 -24.09
CA LEU A 317 -7.51 -4.11 -23.59
C LEU A 317 -6.53 -4.65 -24.65
N PHE A 318 -7.00 -4.83 -25.89
CA PHE A 318 -6.13 -5.36 -26.93
C PHE A 318 -5.03 -4.37 -27.36
N GLN A 319 -5.31 -3.05 -27.36
CA GLN A 319 -4.27 -2.03 -27.56
C GLN A 319 -3.18 -2.11 -26.49
N VAL A 320 -3.55 -2.40 -25.24
CA VAL A 320 -2.59 -2.60 -24.14
C VAL A 320 -1.75 -3.84 -24.37
N ILE A 321 -2.37 -4.97 -24.72
CA ILE A 321 -1.66 -6.22 -25.02
C ILE A 321 -0.67 -5.99 -26.17
N GLN A 322 -1.10 -5.32 -27.24
CA GLN A 322 -0.23 -4.98 -28.36
C GLN A 322 0.96 -4.12 -27.90
N MET A 323 0.72 -3.11 -27.05
CA MET A 323 1.77 -2.23 -26.55
C MET A 323 2.75 -2.97 -25.61
N LEU A 324 2.25 -3.90 -24.78
CA LEU A 324 3.08 -4.75 -23.93
C LEU A 324 3.99 -5.65 -24.78
N ILE A 325 3.50 -6.22 -25.88
CA ILE A 325 4.31 -7.00 -26.82
C ILE A 325 5.34 -6.10 -27.52
N ALA A 326 4.90 -4.93 -28.02
CA ALA A 326 5.77 -4.00 -28.74
C ALA A 326 6.88 -3.42 -27.86
N SER A 327 6.63 -3.33 -26.55
CA SER A 327 7.60 -2.84 -25.55
C SER A 327 8.40 -3.96 -24.89
N GLU A 328 8.28 -5.20 -25.35
CA GLU A 328 8.98 -6.38 -24.81
C GLU A 328 8.66 -6.67 -23.33
N CYS A 329 7.50 -6.19 -22.85
CA CYS A 329 6.99 -6.50 -21.50
C CYS A 329 6.27 -7.86 -21.44
N LEU A 330 5.86 -8.38 -22.60
CA LEU A 330 5.15 -9.65 -22.78
C LEU A 330 5.76 -10.40 -23.95
N ASP A 331 6.25 -11.62 -23.72
CA ASP A 331 6.74 -12.48 -24.79
C ASP A 331 5.57 -12.93 -25.67
N ARG A 332 5.74 -12.86 -26.99
CA ARG A 332 4.77 -13.36 -27.98
C ARG A 332 4.46 -14.83 -27.80
N ASN A 333 5.40 -15.62 -27.28
CA ASN A 333 5.19 -17.05 -27.04
C ASN A 333 4.27 -17.32 -25.83
N GLU A 334 4.16 -16.35 -24.92
CA GLU A 334 3.34 -16.47 -23.70
C GLU A 334 1.89 -16.05 -23.91
N ILE A 335 1.51 -15.54 -25.09
CA ILE A 335 0.17 -14.99 -25.33
C ILE A 335 -0.89 -16.06 -25.60
N HIS A 336 -0.49 -17.31 -25.83
CA HIS A 336 -1.39 -18.42 -26.16
C HIS A 336 -2.60 -18.54 -25.19
N PRO A 337 -2.43 -18.47 -23.85
CA PRO A 337 -3.55 -18.57 -22.91
C PRO A 337 -4.57 -17.43 -23.06
N ILE A 338 -4.14 -16.26 -23.54
CA ILE A 338 -5.01 -15.09 -23.77
C ILE A 338 -5.96 -15.39 -24.94
N PHE A 339 -5.47 -16.02 -26.01
CA PHE A 339 -6.27 -16.30 -27.21
C PHE A 339 -7.10 -17.57 -27.11
N GLU A 340 -6.58 -18.66 -26.54
CA GLU A 340 -7.37 -19.88 -26.32
C GLU A 340 -8.56 -19.63 -25.40
N SER A 341 -8.33 -18.89 -24.32
CA SER A 341 -9.41 -18.56 -23.40
C SER A 341 -10.48 -17.72 -24.09
N THR A 342 -10.12 -16.87 -25.07
CA THR A 342 -11.04 -15.95 -25.75
C THR A 342 -11.78 -16.59 -26.92
N GLU A 343 -11.22 -17.61 -27.60
CA GLU A 343 -11.92 -18.38 -28.64
C GLU A 343 -13.04 -19.26 -28.07
N GLU A 344 -12.81 -19.88 -26.91
CA GLU A 344 -13.86 -20.64 -26.21
C GLU A 344 -14.87 -19.72 -25.49
N ALA A 345 -14.50 -18.46 -25.26
CA ALA A 345 -15.34 -17.48 -24.60
C ALA A 345 -16.16 -16.69 -25.62
N ARG A 346 -17.45 -16.52 -25.30
CA ARG A 346 -18.36 -15.61 -25.99
C ARG A 346 -17.95 -14.15 -25.76
N LEU A 347 -16.77 -13.72 -26.22
CA LEU A 347 -16.39 -12.31 -26.30
C LEU A 347 -16.61 -11.80 -27.75
N PRO A 348 -16.95 -10.52 -27.94
CA PRO A 348 -17.13 -9.95 -29.26
C PRO A 348 -15.84 -10.10 -30.07
N LEU A 349 -15.93 -10.64 -31.28
CA LEU A 349 -14.83 -10.63 -32.24
C LEU A 349 -14.71 -9.20 -32.76
N THR A 350 -13.88 -8.38 -32.12
CA THR A 350 -13.58 -7.05 -32.65
C THR A 350 -12.66 -7.17 -33.87
N PRO A 351 -12.68 -6.22 -34.83
CA PRO A 351 -11.74 -6.24 -35.94
C PRO A 351 -10.28 -6.29 -35.49
N PHE A 352 -9.99 -5.70 -34.33
CA PHE A 352 -8.66 -5.70 -33.73
C PHE A 352 -8.26 -7.08 -33.17
N TYR A 353 -9.22 -7.84 -32.62
CA TYR A 353 -9.00 -9.22 -32.19
C TYR A 353 -8.51 -10.11 -33.35
N GLU A 354 -9.17 -10.03 -34.51
CA GLU A 354 -8.79 -10.82 -35.70
C GLU A 354 -7.38 -10.47 -36.20
N ILE A 355 -7.00 -9.18 -36.13
CA ILE A 355 -5.64 -8.74 -36.45
C ILE A 355 -4.63 -9.35 -35.47
N MET A 356 -4.91 -9.31 -34.17
CA MET A 356 -4.02 -9.85 -33.14
C MET A 356 -3.88 -11.36 -33.22
N LYS A 357 -4.98 -12.08 -33.47
CA LYS A 357 -4.97 -13.53 -33.70
C LYS A 357 -4.16 -13.90 -34.94
N GLY A 358 -4.30 -13.12 -36.03
CA GLY A 358 -3.49 -13.29 -37.24
C GLY A 358 -1.99 -13.01 -37.04
N ILE A 359 -1.62 -12.16 -36.07
CA ILE A 359 -0.21 -11.94 -35.67
C ILE A 359 0.30 -13.09 -34.82
N HIS A 360 -0.54 -13.72 -33.99
CA HIS A 360 -0.15 -14.88 -33.19
C HIS A 360 0.04 -16.17 -34.02
N MET A 361 -0.81 -16.40 -35.02
CA MET A 361 -0.78 -17.59 -35.87
C MET A 361 0.33 -17.60 -36.94
N LYS A 362 1.16 -16.55 -37.00
CA LYS A 362 2.30 -16.41 -37.90
C LYS A 362 3.59 -16.39 -37.12
#